data_AF-A0A659MCH4-F1
#
_entry.id   AF-A0A659MCH4-F1
#
_cell.length_a   1.000
_cell.length_b   1.000
_cell.length_c   1.000
_cell.angle_alpha   90.00
_cell.angle_beta   90.00
_cell.angle_gamma   90.00
#
_symmetry.space_group_name_H-M   'P 1'
#
loop_
_entity.id
_entity.type
_entity.pdbx_description
1 polymer ?
#
loop_
_entity_poly.entity_id
_entity_poly.type
_entity_poly.pdbx_seq_one_letter_code
_entity_poly.pdbx_strand_id
1 'polypeptide(L)'
;MPIENATVISELNPDWPVGASDFVSQGDDQLRMLKKVLQNTFPAATSPITTTPDKINGLTDHLYYSEGDGTDSNPAMIATTNNSPDAPAPLAMTTQSPSSIVMSSNPFYVLNWGVIINAVFPVGCQYTSHTDSRNPHDILGFGTWEPIVGLIAGVGSATDCQGYAQNYSAGYQPGFWRVQNFHVVHTEYDVSLTMDPVDPHTHGEGEINSFYNDSGHTATVPGDGAGSTGSAGGHTPTGTGHLTIGEGTPTDSTAFFNPYYGAYIWKRTV
;
A
#
# COMPACT_ATOMS: atom_id res chain seq x y z
N MET A 1 -7.40 31.25 -73.55
CA MET A 1 -7.69 31.13 -72.11
C MET A 1 -6.77 30.06 -71.52
N PRO A 2 -6.15 30.27 -70.35
CA PRO A 2 -5.44 29.21 -69.65
C PRO A 2 -6.37 28.02 -69.41
N ILE A 3 -5.90 26.80 -69.67
CA ILE A 3 -6.64 25.57 -69.39
C ILE A 3 -6.35 25.17 -67.95
N GLU A 4 -7.39 25.04 -67.13
CA GLU A 4 -7.27 24.51 -65.77
C GLU A 4 -7.09 22.99 -65.83
N ASN A 5 -6.09 22.47 -65.11
CA ASN A 5 -5.75 21.04 -65.06
C ASN A 5 -5.64 20.58 -63.59
N ALA A 6 -6.72 20.77 -62.83
CA ALA A 6 -6.81 20.36 -61.43
C ALA A 6 -7.29 18.91 -61.33
N THR A 7 -6.67 18.13 -60.45
CA THR A 7 -7.04 16.75 -60.11
C THR A 7 -7.72 16.65 -58.74
N VAL A 8 -7.49 17.64 -57.86
CA VAL A 8 -8.10 17.76 -56.53
C VAL A 8 -8.56 19.20 -56.26
N ILE A 9 -9.44 19.39 -55.27
CA ILE A 9 -10.07 20.69 -54.94
C ILE A 9 -9.02 21.76 -54.58
N SER A 10 -7.92 21.39 -53.93
CA SER A 10 -6.85 22.33 -53.55
C SER A 10 -6.09 22.92 -54.75
N GLU A 11 -6.17 22.29 -55.92
CA GLU A 11 -5.50 22.75 -57.15
C GLU A 11 -6.37 23.70 -57.99
N LEU A 12 -7.65 23.86 -57.64
CA LEU A 12 -8.56 24.78 -58.33
C LEU A 12 -8.06 26.23 -58.15
N ASN A 13 -8.08 27.01 -59.22
CA ASN A 13 -7.84 28.45 -59.11
C ASN A 13 -9.19 29.20 -59.03
N PRO A 14 -9.54 29.79 -57.86
CA PRO A 14 -10.83 30.43 -57.65
C PRO A 14 -11.03 31.71 -58.48
N ASP A 15 -9.98 32.26 -59.08
CA ASP A 15 -10.05 33.46 -59.92
C ASP A 15 -10.22 33.12 -61.41
N TRP A 16 -10.14 31.84 -61.79
CA TRP A 16 -10.29 31.38 -63.18
C TRP A 16 -11.69 30.84 -63.46
N PRO A 17 -12.23 31.01 -64.68
CA PRO A 17 -11.58 31.52 -65.90
C PRO A 17 -11.36 33.05 -65.90
N VAL A 18 -10.31 33.49 -66.57
CA VAL A 18 -9.97 34.91 -66.79
C VAL A 18 -10.23 35.27 -68.25
N GLY A 19 -11.25 36.08 -68.52
CA GLY A 19 -11.56 36.54 -69.87
C GLY A 19 -12.80 37.43 -69.94
N ALA A 20 -12.65 38.61 -70.56
CA ALA A 20 -13.74 39.52 -70.91
C ALA A 20 -14.25 39.30 -72.36
N SER A 21 -13.91 38.16 -72.98
CA SER A 21 -14.13 37.89 -74.41
C SER A 21 -15.35 37.02 -74.71
N ASP A 22 -15.99 36.46 -73.68
CA ASP A 22 -17.30 35.80 -73.74
C ASP A 22 -18.36 36.81 -73.25
N PHE A 23 -19.46 36.94 -73.99
CA PHE A 23 -20.58 37.82 -73.62
C PHE A 23 -21.37 37.33 -72.38
N VAL A 24 -21.05 36.16 -71.83
CA VAL A 24 -21.75 35.54 -70.69
C VAL A 24 -20.88 35.57 -69.42
N SER A 25 -20.59 36.78 -68.92
CA SER A 25 -19.91 37.02 -67.63
C SER A 25 -20.55 36.26 -66.44
N GLN A 26 -21.85 35.98 -66.52
CA GLN A 26 -22.59 35.26 -65.47
C GLN A 26 -22.12 33.81 -65.29
N GLY A 27 -21.68 33.14 -66.36
CA GLY A 27 -21.18 31.76 -66.28
C GLY A 27 -19.83 31.70 -65.58
N ASP A 28 -18.93 32.63 -65.91
CA ASP A 28 -17.62 32.74 -65.29
C ASP A 28 -17.72 33.06 -63.79
N ASP A 29 -18.61 33.98 -63.41
CA ASP A 29 -18.86 34.33 -62.01
C ASP A 29 -19.40 33.14 -61.22
N GLN A 30 -20.29 32.33 -61.80
CA GLN A 30 -20.78 31.10 -61.17
C GLN A 30 -19.67 30.08 -60.96
N LEU A 31 -18.79 29.87 -61.95
CA LEU A 31 -17.68 28.92 -61.83
C LEU A 31 -16.68 29.35 -60.74
N ARG A 32 -16.32 30.64 -60.68
CA ARG A 32 -15.46 31.16 -59.59
C ARG A 32 -16.12 30.98 -58.22
N MET A 33 -17.43 31.24 -58.13
CA MET A 33 -18.19 31.05 -56.89
C MET A 33 -18.21 29.59 -56.44
N LEU A 34 -18.46 28.64 -57.34
CA LEU A 34 -18.42 27.20 -57.03
C LEU A 34 -17.06 26.74 -56.52
N LYS A 35 -15.96 27.19 -57.15
CA LYS A 35 -14.60 26.87 -56.70
C LYS A 35 -14.31 27.40 -55.30
N LYS A 36 -14.69 28.65 -55.03
CA LYS A 36 -14.56 29.26 -53.70
C LYS A 36 -15.36 28.48 -52.65
N VAL A 37 -16.59 28.08 -52.97
CA VAL A 37 -17.43 27.27 -52.08
C VAL A 37 -16.77 25.90 -51.81
N LEU A 38 -16.26 25.23 -52.83
CA LEU A 38 -15.60 23.92 -52.68
C LEU A 38 -14.32 24.02 -51.83
N GLN A 39 -13.46 25.02 -52.08
CA GLN A 39 -12.25 25.22 -51.29
C GLN A 39 -12.55 25.63 -49.84
N ASN A 40 -13.58 26.44 -49.60
CA ASN A 40 -14.00 26.82 -48.26
C ASN A 40 -14.63 25.64 -47.49
N THR A 41 -15.35 24.75 -48.19
CA THR A 41 -16.00 23.57 -47.58
C THR A 41 -14.99 22.45 -47.32
N PHE A 42 -13.97 22.31 -48.18
CA PHE A 42 -12.92 21.28 -48.07
C PHE A 42 -11.50 21.88 -48.05
N PRO A 43 -11.16 22.71 -47.03
CA PRO A 43 -9.93 23.51 -47.02
C PRO A 43 -8.63 22.70 -46.95
N ALA A 44 -8.70 21.44 -46.49
CA ALA A 44 -7.54 20.55 -46.34
C ALA A 44 -7.55 19.35 -47.30
N ALA A 45 -8.40 19.35 -48.33
CA ALA A 45 -8.49 18.26 -49.31
C ALA A 45 -7.38 18.33 -50.36
N THR A 46 -6.15 17.99 -49.97
CA THR A 46 -4.95 17.97 -50.84
C THR A 46 -4.73 16.63 -51.55
N SER A 47 -5.66 15.70 -51.43
CA SER A 47 -5.60 14.37 -52.03
C SER A 47 -7.01 13.85 -52.31
N PRO A 48 -7.17 12.88 -53.23
CA PRO A 48 -8.49 12.29 -53.50
C PRO A 48 -9.12 11.72 -52.23
N ILE A 49 -10.38 12.05 -51.98
CA ILE A 49 -11.19 11.42 -50.94
C ILE A 49 -11.63 10.06 -51.49
N THR A 50 -10.94 8.98 -51.08
CA THR A 50 -11.11 7.63 -51.64
C THR A 50 -12.13 6.77 -50.91
N THR A 51 -12.62 7.21 -49.75
CA THR A 51 -13.69 6.51 -49.04
C THR A 51 -15.02 6.72 -49.75
N THR A 52 -15.92 5.74 -49.68
CA THR A 52 -17.23 5.84 -50.33
C THR A 52 -18.18 6.71 -49.49
N PRO A 53 -19.15 7.39 -50.12
CA PRO A 53 -20.21 8.07 -49.39
C PRO A 53 -20.89 7.17 -48.36
N ASP A 54 -21.16 5.90 -48.70
CA ASP A 54 -21.76 4.92 -47.77
C ASP A 54 -20.91 4.68 -46.51
N LYS A 55 -19.58 4.71 -46.63
CA LYS A 55 -18.68 4.56 -45.48
C LYS A 55 -18.65 5.81 -44.61
N ILE A 56 -18.66 7.00 -45.21
CA ILE A 56 -18.74 8.27 -44.46
C ILE A 56 -20.10 8.38 -43.75
N ASN A 57 -21.19 8.14 -44.47
CA ASN A 57 -22.54 8.15 -43.91
C ASN A 57 -22.72 7.05 -42.86
N GLY A 58 -22.06 5.91 -43.05
CA GLY A 58 -22.00 4.83 -42.07
C GLY A 58 -21.32 5.21 -40.77
N LEU A 59 -20.37 6.15 -40.77
CA LEU A 59 -19.78 6.68 -39.54
C LEU A 59 -20.82 7.43 -38.72
N THR A 60 -21.59 8.35 -39.32
CA THR A 60 -22.66 9.05 -38.60
C THR A 60 -23.79 8.12 -38.12
N ASP A 61 -24.05 7.04 -38.86
CA ASP A 61 -25.07 6.06 -38.49
C ASP A 61 -24.63 5.15 -37.35
N HIS A 62 -23.33 4.96 -37.11
CA HIS A 62 -22.81 3.97 -36.15
C HIS A 62 -21.86 4.55 -35.10
N LEU A 63 -21.47 5.83 -35.21
CA LEU A 63 -20.57 6.56 -34.32
C LEU A 63 -21.08 8.00 -34.20
N TYR A 64 -21.50 8.40 -33.01
CA TYR A 64 -21.86 9.78 -32.71
C TYR A 64 -20.99 10.35 -31.59
N TYR A 65 -20.74 11.64 -31.68
CA TYR A 65 -20.17 12.43 -30.59
C TYR A 65 -21.32 13.11 -29.84
N SER A 66 -21.35 12.95 -28.51
CA SER A 66 -22.20 13.74 -27.63
C SER A 66 -21.32 14.73 -26.88
N GLU A 67 -21.67 16.02 -26.93
CA GLU A 67 -20.88 17.10 -26.34
C GLU A 67 -20.89 17.10 -24.81
N GLY A 68 -21.77 16.29 -24.18
CA GLY A 68 -21.99 16.31 -22.73
C GLY A 68 -22.43 17.70 -22.22
N ASP A 69 -22.66 17.83 -20.92
CA ASP A 69 -22.93 19.14 -20.28
C ASP A 69 -21.80 19.60 -19.36
N GLY A 70 -20.66 18.92 -19.41
CA GLY A 70 -19.50 19.20 -18.56
C GLY A 70 -19.64 18.67 -17.13
N THR A 71 -20.72 17.96 -16.80
CA THR A 71 -20.89 17.29 -15.51
C THR A 71 -20.48 15.82 -15.57
N ASP A 72 -20.10 15.27 -14.42
CA ASP A 72 -19.79 13.84 -14.27
C ASP A 72 -20.97 12.94 -14.68
N SER A 73 -22.21 13.42 -14.57
CA SER A 73 -23.43 12.65 -14.87
C SER A 73 -23.79 12.61 -16.35
N ASN A 74 -23.17 13.47 -17.18
CA ASN A 74 -23.40 13.54 -18.61
C ASN A 74 -22.11 14.00 -19.34
N PRO A 75 -21.06 13.15 -19.34
CA PRO A 75 -19.78 13.48 -19.94
C PRO A 75 -19.87 13.48 -21.47
N ALA A 76 -19.00 14.28 -22.10
CA ALA A 76 -18.80 14.17 -23.54
C ALA A 76 -18.28 12.78 -23.90
N MET A 77 -18.82 12.17 -24.96
CA MET A 77 -18.59 10.78 -25.29
C MET A 77 -18.60 10.54 -26.80
N ILE A 78 -17.78 9.58 -27.24
CA ILE A 78 -17.90 8.97 -28.56
C ILE A 78 -18.60 7.64 -28.34
N ALA A 79 -19.76 7.46 -28.96
CA ALA A 79 -20.58 6.28 -28.77
C ALA A 79 -20.99 5.68 -30.09
N THR A 80 -21.20 4.38 -30.10
CA THR A 80 -21.84 3.76 -31.25
C THR A 80 -23.34 4.07 -31.24
N THR A 81 -24.05 4.02 -32.36
CA THR A 81 -25.51 3.92 -32.28
C THR A 81 -25.88 2.47 -31.97
N ASN A 82 -27.07 2.26 -31.41
CA ASN A 82 -27.65 0.93 -31.30
C ASN A 82 -29.03 0.99 -31.96
N ASN A 83 -29.14 0.45 -33.18
CA ASN A 83 -30.40 0.41 -33.92
C ASN A 83 -31.29 -0.79 -33.53
N SER A 84 -30.98 -1.49 -32.42
CA SER A 84 -31.76 -2.64 -31.95
C SER A 84 -32.51 -2.31 -30.65
N PRO A 85 -33.85 -2.49 -30.61
CA PRO A 85 -34.65 -2.32 -29.39
C PRO A 85 -34.38 -3.38 -28.31
N ASP A 86 -33.64 -4.45 -28.61
CA ASP A 86 -33.48 -5.64 -27.74
C ASP A 86 -32.03 -5.97 -27.35
N ALA A 87 -31.05 -5.09 -27.59
CA ALA A 87 -29.63 -5.33 -27.27
C ALA A 87 -29.07 -4.27 -26.29
N PRO A 88 -28.14 -4.64 -25.39
CA PRO A 88 -27.58 -3.70 -24.41
C PRO A 88 -26.94 -2.50 -25.13
N ALA A 89 -27.13 -1.33 -24.52
CA ALA A 89 -26.94 -0.01 -25.11
C ALA A 89 -25.51 0.24 -25.65
N PRO A 90 -25.33 1.29 -26.47
CA PRO A 90 -24.15 1.44 -27.30
C PRO A 90 -22.84 1.51 -26.53
N LEU A 91 -21.77 1.00 -27.15
CA LEU A 91 -20.42 1.15 -26.62
C LEU A 91 -20.03 2.63 -26.67
N ALA A 92 -19.98 3.27 -25.51
CA ALA A 92 -19.71 4.70 -25.34
C ALA A 92 -18.39 4.94 -24.60
N MET A 93 -17.35 5.41 -25.30
CA MET A 93 -16.11 5.86 -24.66
C MET A 93 -16.29 7.29 -24.17
N THR A 94 -16.29 7.46 -22.85
CA THR A 94 -16.32 8.79 -22.24
C THR A 94 -14.95 9.46 -22.40
N THR A 95 -14.98 10.74 -22.76
CA THR A 95 -13.76 11.57 -22.88
C THR A 95 -13.22 12.01 -21.53
N GLN A 96 -14.03 11.89 -20.47
CA GLN A 96 -13.66 12.13 -19.07
C GLN A 96 -13.91 10.86 -18.27
N SER A 97 -13.13 10.59 -17.22
CA SER A 97 -13.35 9.44 -16.33
C SER A 97 -14.47 9.77 -15.35
N PRO A 98 -15.69 9.22 -15.52
CA PRO A 98 -16.79 9.49 -14.60
C PRO A 98 -16.46 8.98 -13.19
N SER A 99 -17.15 9.48 -12.16
CA SER A 99 -17.03 8.92 -10.82
C SER A 99 -17.60 7.50 -10.73
N SER A 100 -17.14 6.73 -9.74
CA SER A 100 -17.63 5.36 -9.49
C SER A 100 -19.13 5.30 -9.17
N ILE A 101 -19.68 6.37 -8.57
CA ILE A 101 -21.11 6.51 -8.30
C ILE A 101 -21.89 6.58 -9.62
N VAL A 102 -21.46 7.42 -10.56
CA VAL A 102 -22.15 7.58 -11.85
C VAL A 102 -22.09 6.29 -12.66
N MET A 103 -20.95 5.60 -12.68
CA MET A 103 -20.83 4.31 -13.37
C MET A 103 -21.75 3.24 -12.80
N SER A 104 -21.88 3.17 -11.47
CA SER A 104 -22.77 2.20 -10.84
C SER A 104 -24.24 2.44 -11.18
N SER A 105 -24.60 3.69 -11.51
CA SER A 105 -25.95 4.09 -11.89
C SER A 105 -26.24 3.99 -13.38
N ASN A 106 -25.21 3.86 -14.23
CA ASN A 106 -25.37 3.84 -15.68
C ASN A 106 -24.49 2.75 -16.31
N PRO A 107 -25.05 1.55 -16.58
CA PRO A 107 -24.30 0.40 -17.09
C PRO A 107 -23.80 0.58 -18.53
N PHE A 108 -24.06 1.72 -19.17
CA PHE A 108 -23.83 1.95 -20.59
C PHE A 108 -22.58 2.78 -20.90
N TYR A 109 -21.87 3.29 -19.89
CA TYR A 109 -20.55 3.92 -20.11
C TYR A 109 -19.48 2.84 -20.29
N VAL A 110 -18.79 2.84 -21.44
CA VAL A 110 -17.62 1.98 -21.65
C VAL A 110 -16.45 2.56 -20.87
N LEU A 111 -15.83 1.64 -20.14
CA LEU A 111 -14.63 1.81 -19.34
C LEU A 111 -13.54 2.56 -20.13
N ASN A 112 -13.35 3.85 -19.87
CA ASN A 112 -12.13 4.53 -20.27
C ASN A 112 -10.95 4.00 -19.42
N TRP A 113 -9.71 4.16 -19.88
CA TRP A 113 -8.54 3.62 -19.16
C TRP A 113 -8.45 4.11 -17.70
N GLY A 114 -8.78 5.37 -17.42
CA GLY A 114 -8.86 5.92 -16.07
C GLY A 114 -9.97 5.28 -15.22
N VAL A 115 -11.08 4.87 -15.83
CA VAL A 115 -12.13 4.09 -15.16
C VAL A 115 -11.61 2.74 -14.71
N ILE A 116 -10.94 2.01 -15.61
CA ILE A 116 -10.37 0.69 -15.32
C ILE A 116 -9.35 0.81 -14.19
N ILE A 117 -8.46 1.81 -14.28
CA ILE A 117 -7.49 2.12 -13.24
C ILE A 117 -8.18 2.37 -11.89
N ASN A 118 -9.20 3.23 -11.85
CA ASN A 118 -9.86 3.58 -10.59
C ASN A 118 -10.68 2.42 -10.00
N ALA A 119 -11.16 1.49 -10.84
CA ALA A 119 -11.87 0.30 -10.40
C ALA A 119 -10.91 -0.76 -9.84
N VAL A 120 -9.77 -1.01 -10.50
CA VAL A 120 -8.79 -2.03 -10.09
C VAL A 120 -7.88 -1.52 -8.97
N PHE A 121 -7.49 -0.25 -9.04
CA PHE A 121 -6.58 0.40 -8.11
C PHE A 121 -7.19 1.69 -7.55
N PRO A 122 -8.27 1.65 -6.76
CA PRO A 122 -8.87 2.86 -6.18
C PRO A 122 -7.89 3.60 -5.27
N VAL A 123 -8.14 4.89 -5.00
CA VAL A 123 -7.34 5.64 -4.02
C VAL A 123 -7.39 4.93 -2.67
N GLY A 124 -6.21 4.75 -2.05
CA GLY A 124 -6.03 3.97 -0.82
C GLY A 124 -5.71 2.49 -1.05
N CYS A 125 -5.78 1.98 -2.29
CA CYS A 125 -5.43 0.59 -2.59
C CYS A 125 -3.94 0.31 -2.38
N GLN A 126 -3.62 -0.96 -2.16
CA GLN A 126 -2.26 -1.45 -2.03
C GLN A 126 -1.77 -2.06 -3.35
N TYR A 127 -0.56 -1.68 -3.77
CA TYR A 127 0.23 -2.40 -4.77
C TYR A 127 1.41 -3.09 -4.07
N THR A 128 1.70 -4.35 -4.42
CA THR A 128 2.74 -5.16 -3.78
C THR A 128 3.61 -5.82 -4.84
N SER A 129 4.92 -5.71 -4.70
CA SER A 129 5.91 -6.37 -5.57
C SER A 129 7.01 -7.01 -4.74
N HIS A 130 7.40 -8.23 -5.10
CA HIS A 130 8.53 -8.93 -4.47
C HIS A 130 9.84 -8.75 -5.23
N THR A 131 9.81 -8.13 -6.42
CA THR A 131 10.96 -8.09 -7.33
C THR A 131 11.32 -6.69 -7.82
N ASP A 132 10.40 -5.73 -7.73
CA ASP A 132 10.59 -4.38 -8.26
C ASP A 132 10.32 -3.34 -7.17
N SER A 133 11.34 -2.53 -6.87
CA SER A 133 11.31 -1.50 -5.84
C SER A 133 10.95 -0.11 -6.38
N ARG A 134 10.77 0.04 -7.70
CA ARG A 134 10.44 1.33 -8.31
C ARG A 134 9.03 1.78 -7.93
N ASN A 135 8.78 3.08 -8.01
CA ASN A 135 7.46 3.63 -7.76
C ASN A 135 6.45 3.02 -8.76
N PRO A 136 5.25 2.60 -8.35
CA PRO A 136 4.26 2.03 -9.29
C PRO A 136 3.85 3.00 -10.39
N HIS A 137 4.03 4.31 -10.20
CA HIS A 137 3.91 5.28 -11.29
C HIS A 137 4.85 4.95 -12.47
N ASP A 138 6.09 4.55 -12.18
CA ASP A 138 7.10 4.23 -13.19
C ASP A 138 6.89 2.84 -13.81
N ILE A 139 6.13 1.96 -13.15
CA ILE A 139 5.86 0.57 -13.59
C ILE A 139 4.54 0.50 -14.37
N LEU A 140 3.48 1.12 -13.82
CA LEU A 140 2.12 1.06 -14.32
C LEU A 140 1.74 2.29 -15.16
N GLY A 141 2.50 3.39 -15.04
CA GLY A 141 2.31 4.62 -15.83
C GLY A 141 1.21 5.56 -15.32
N PHE A 142 0.73 5.38 -14.08
CA PHE A 142 -0.37 6.20 -13.54
C PHE A 142 -0.33 6.33 -12.02
N GLY A 143 -1.14 7.27 -11.52
CA GLY A 143 -1.42 7.47 -10.09
C GLY A 143 -0.26 8.10 -9.35
N THR A 144 -0.55 8.54 -8.12
CA THR A 144 0.48 8.92 -7.15
C THR A 144 0.55 7.86 -6.06
N TRP A 145 1.76 7.44 -5.71
CA TRP A 145 2.00 6.32 -4.81
C TRP A 145 2.99 6.68 -3.71
N GLU A 146 2.63 6.32 -2.48
CA GLU A 146 3.48 6.45 -1.29
C GLU A 146 3.95 5.06 -0.83
N PRO A 147 5.23 4.89 -0.44
CA PRO A 147 5.71 3.61 0.07
C PRO A 147 5.12 3.34 1.46
N ILE A 148 4.69 2.10 1.70
CA ILE A 148 4.35 1.60 3.03
C ILE A 148 5.57 0.89 3.59
N VAL A 149 6.02 1.32 4.77
CA VAL A 149 7.16 0.73 5.49
C VAL A 149 6.65 0.06 6.76
N GLY A 150 7.09 -1.18 7.00
CA GLY A 150 6.77 -1.96 8.20
C GLY A 150 5.80 -3.11 7.94
N LEU A 151 5.20 -3.61 9.02
CA LEU A 151 4.22 -4.71 8.99
C LEU A 151 2.81 -4.18 8.73
N ILE A 152 2.07 -4.88 7.86
CA ILE A 152 0.65 -4.61 7.61
C ILE A 152 -0.18 -5.66 8.33
N ALA A 153 -1.19 -5.21 9.06
CA ALA A 153 -2.16 -6.07 9.73
C ALA A 153 -3.58 -5.75 9.24
N GLY A 154 -4.43 -6.78 9.16
CA GLY A 154 -5.84 -6.61 8.87
C GLY A 154 -6.55 -5.86 10.00
N VAL A 155 -7.48 -4.98 9.65
CA VAL A 155 -8.36 -4.28 10.61
C VAL A 155 -9.32 -5.28 11.24
N GLY A 156 -9.52 -5.23 12.55
CA GLY A 156 -10.36 -6.16 13.30
C GLY A 156 -9.72 -6.60 14.61
N SER A 157 -10.20 -7.69 15.20
CA SER A 157 -9.63 -8.26 16.41
C SER A 157 -8.88 -9.56 16.09
N ALA A 158 -7.67 -9.73 16.60
CA ALA A 158 -6.99 -11.03 16.62
C ALA A 158 -6.85 -11.50 18.06
N THR A 159 -7.21 -12.75 18.34
CA THR A 159 -7.09 -13.35 19.68
C THR A 159 -5.96 -14.37 19.68
N ASP A 160 -5.08 -14.30 20.67
CA ASP A 160 -4.01 -15.29 20.85
C ASP A 160 -4.54 -16.63 21.40
N CYS A 161 -3.67 -17.64 21.46
CA CYS A 161 -4.04 -18.97 21.92
C CYS A 161 -4.30 -19.06 23.43
N GLN A 162 -4.04 -17.98 24.18
CA GLN A 162 -4.35 -17.83 25.60
C GLN A 162 -5.63 -16.99 25.83
N GLY A 163 -6.31 -16.56 24.77
CA GLY A 163 -7.57 -15.83 24.83
C GLY A 163 -7.44 -14.30 24.93
N TYR A 164 -6.24 -13.74 24.79
CA TYR A 164 -6.06 -12.28 24.76
C TYR A 164 -6.36 -11.73 23.36
N ALA A 165 -7.35 -10.84 23.29
CA ALA A 165 -7.74 -10.18 22.05
C ALA A 165 -7.01 -8.83 21.88
N GLN A 166 -6.45 -8.62 20.69
CA GLN A 166 -5.89 -7.35 20.25
C GLN A 166 -6.71 -6.78 19.10
N ASN A 167 -7.17 -5.54 19.26
CA ASN A 167 -7.91 -4.81 18.23
C ASN A 167 -6.95 -3.97 17.37
N TYR A 168 -7.14 -4.04 16.05
CA TYR A 168 -6.44 -3.28 15.02
C TYR A 168 -7.44 -2.35 14.34
N SER A 169 -7.13 -1.05 14.33
CA SER A 169 -7.92 -0.04 13.63
C SER A 169 -7.24 0.36 12.31
N ALA A 170 -8.01 0.85 11.34
CA ALA A 170 -7.42 1.40 10.12
C ALA A 170 -6.49 2.58 10.47
N GLY A 171 -5.31 2.62 9.85
CA GLY A 171 -4.30 3.66 10.12
C GLY A 171 -3.56 3.51 11.45
N TYR A 172 -3.81 2.45 12.20
CA TYR A 172 -3.09 2.15 13.44
C TYR A 172 -1.63 1.76 13.13
N GLN A 173 -0.67 2.43 13.76
CA GLN A 173 0.75 2.07 13.70
C GLN A 173 1.15 1.35 15.00
N PRO A 174 1.66 0.11 14.92
CA PRO A 174 1.96 -0.69 16.11
C PRO A 174 3.25 -0.30 16.84
N GLY A 175 3.25 -0.52 18.16
CA GLY A 175 4.43 -0.78 19.01
C GLY A 175 4.44 -2.24 19.49
N PHE A 176 5.39 -2.63 20.36
CA PHE A 176 5.56 -4.03 20.82
C PHE A 176 4.30 -4.62 21.47
N TRP A 177 3.93 -5.85 21.09
CA TRP A 177 2.68 -6.45 21.55
C TRP A 177 2.79 -7.30 22.82
N ARG A 178 3.90 -8.01 23.11
CA ARG A 178 4.43 -8.35 24.46
C ARG A 178 5.92 -8.74 24.40
N VAL A 179 6.63 -8.54 25.51
CA VAL A 179 8.09 -8.69 25.66
C VAL A 179 8.42 -10.01 26.36
N GLN A 180 9.49 -10.72 25.94
CA GLN A 180 10.01 -11.93 26.62
C GLN A 180 11.33 -11.61 27.33
N ASN A 181 11.73 -12.41 28.31
CA ASN A 181 12.89 -12.08 29.16
C ASN A 181 14.20 -11.93 28.37
N PHE A 182 14.45 -12.73 27.34
CA PHE A 182 15.62 -12.60 26.48
C PHE A 182 15.51 -11.48 25.42
N HIS A 183 14.31 -10.90 25.24
CA HIS A 183 14.11 -9.62 24.53
C HIS A 183 14.38 -8.41 25.45
N VAL A 184 14.53 -8.64 26.77
CA VAL A 184 14.91 -7.64 27.76
C VAL A 184 16.40 -7.77 28.03
N VAL A 185 17.13 -6.67 27.91
CA VAL A 185 18.57 -6.64 28.22
C VAL A 185 18.79 -6.98 29.70
N HIS A 186 19.70 -7.91 29.94
CA HIS A 186 20.09 -8.45 31.24
C HIS A 186 20.53 -7.31 32.18
N THR A 187 19.93 -7.27 33.37
CA THR A 187 20.25 -6.31 34.44
C THR A 187 20.20 -7.00 35.79
N GLU A 188 21.21 -6.79 36.64
CA GLU A 188 21.28 -7.32 38.00
C GLU A 188 21.10 -6.21 39.04
N TYR A 189 20.40 -6.53 40.13
CA TYR A 189 20.19 -5.65 41.28
C TYR A 189 20.56 -6.37 42.58
N ASP A 190 21.29 -5.70 43.46
CA ASP A 190 21.61 -6.22 44.79
C ASP A 190 20.39 -6.08 45.72
N VAL A 191 20.06 -7.15 46.43
CA VAL A 191 18.93 -7.19 47.38
C VAL A 191 19.44 -7.68 48.74
N SER A 192 19.03 -7.00 49.80
CA SER A 192 19.31 -7.43 51.18
C SER A 192 18.05 -7.98 51.84
N LEU A 193 18.14 -9.17 52.41
CA LEU A 193 17.09 -9.85 53.15
C LEU A 193 17.49 -9.85 54.63
N THR A 194 16.65 -9.25 55.46
CA THR A 194 16.76 -9.37 56.91
C THR A 194 15.61 -10.24 57.38
N MET A 195 15.92 -11.35 58.04
CA MET A 195 14.91 -12.22 58.63
C MET A 195 14.63 -11.82 60.07
N ASP A 196 13.58 -12.38 60.66
CA ASP A 196 13.29 -12.16 62.07
C ASP A 196 14.36 -12.83 62.96
N PRO A 197 14.63 -12.27 64.15
CA PRO A 197 15.62 -12.82 65.08
C PRO A 197 15.30 -14.26 65.46
N VAL A 198 16.32 -15.12 65.45
CA VAL A 198 16.23 -16.50 65.95
C VAL A 198 16.63 -16.50 67.42
N ASP A 199 15.92 -17.29 68.23
CA ASP A 199 16.17 -17.43 69.65
C ASP A 199 17.40 -18.31 69.97
N PRO A 200 17.99 -18.19 71.18
CA PRO A 200 19.21 -18.89 71.56
C PRO A 200 19.11 -20.44 71.49
N HIS A 201 20.11 -21.13 70.89
CA HIS A 201 20.18 -22.61 70.80
C HIS A 201 21.60 -23.20 71.01
N THR A 202 21.77 -24.50 71.30
CA THR A 202 23.06 -25.13 71.70
C THR A 202 23.63 -26.13 70.66
N HIS A 203 24.95 -26.15 70.40
CA HIS A 203 25.63 -27.17 69.56
C HIS A 203 26.22 -28.32 70.40
N GLY A 204 26.44 -29.50 69.81
CA GLY A 204 26.93 -30.70 70.53
C GLY A 204 28.32 -31.14 70.11
N GLU A 205 29.13 -31.61 71.08
CA GLU A 205 30.46 -32.19 70.85
C GLU A 205 30.62 -33.47 71.66
N GLY A 206 31.36 -34.45 71.12
CA GLY A 206 31.70 -35.71 71.77
C GLY A 206 33.19 -35.86 71.98
N GLU A 207 33.62 -36.29 73.18
CA GLU A 207 35.00 -36.67 73.45
C GLU A 207 35.13 -37.85 74.41
N ILE A 208 36.19 -38.62 74.16
CA ILE A 208 36.56 -39.93 74.69
C ILE A 208 37.82 -39.74 75.55
N ASN A 209 37.77 -40.00 76.86
CA ASN A 209 38.92 -40.61 77.53
C ASN A 209 38.68 -41.26 78.91
N SER A 210 39.61 -42.17 79.18
CA SER A 210 39.54 -43.36 80.03
C SER A 210 40.58 -43.28 81.14
N PHE A 211 40.19 -43.37 82.41
CA PHE A 211 41.08 -43.72 83.52
C PHE A 211 40.91 -45.20 83.83
N TYR A 212 41.94 -46.02 83.70
CA TYR A 212 41.89 -47.34 84.33
C TYR A 212 43.05 -47.60 85.20
N ASN A 213 42.70 -48.23 86.31
CA ASN A 213 43.52 -48.28 87.45
C ASN A 213 42.68 -47.90 88.72
N ASP A 214 43.16 -47.33 89.80
CA ASP A 214 44.55 -47.51 90.10
C ASP A 214 45.41 -46.81 88.97
N SER A 215 44.87 -45.77 88.28
CA SER A 215 45.40 -44.99 87.10
C SER A 215 44.32 -44.12 86.41
N GLY A 216 44.28 -42.87 86.86
CA GLY A 216 44.84 -41.76 86.09
C GLY A 216 44.98 -41.78 84.56
N HIS A 217 43.94 -41.60 83.72
CA HIS A 217 44.08 -41.06 82.35
C HIS A 217 42.86 -40.19 81.92
N THR A 218 42.82 -38.90 82.26
CA THR A 218 42.25 -37.93 81.31
C THR A 218 43.43 -37.59 80.45
N ALA A 219 43.47 -38.15 79.25
CA ALA A 219 44.11 -37.37 78.21
C ALA A 219 43.10 -36.29 77.85
N THR A 220 43.32 -35.08 78.38
CA THR A 220 43.14 -33.90 77.54
C THR A 220 44.18 -34.08 76.44
N VAL A 221 43.76 -34.71 75.34
CA VAL A 221 44.45 -34.49 74.07
C VAL A 221 44.43 -32.96 73.88
N PRO A 222 45.51 -32.31 73.43
CA PRO A 222 45.53 -30.86 73.27
C PRO A 222 44.23 -30.34 72.62
N GLY A 223 43.43 -29.56 73.37
CA GLY A 223 42.05 -29.13 73.05
C GLY A 223 41.05 -29.65 74.11
N ASP A 224 40.95 -29.09 75.31
CA ASP A 224 39.99 -27.99 75.57
C ASP A 224 38.74 -28.06 74.68
N GLY A 225 37.59 -28.55 75.16
CA GLY A 225 37.26 -28.98 76.52
C GLY A 225 35.91 -29.72 76.56
N ALA A 226 35.37 -30.01 77.75
CA ALA A 226 34.00 -30.51 77.89
C ALA A 226 33.06 -29.57 77.11
N GLY A 227 32.49 -30.07 76.01
CA GLY A 227 31.82 -29.25 75.02
C GLY A 227 30.90 -28.24 75.68
N SER A 228 31.13 -26.95 75.42
CA SER A 228 30.16 -25.92 75.77
C SER A 228 28.88 -26.25 75.01
N THR A 229 27.96 -26.93 75.68
CA THR A 229 26.52 -26.99 75.40
C THR A 229 25.84 -25.65 75.67
N GLY A 230 26.62 -24.57 75.70
CA GLY A 230 26.14 -23.22 75.92
C GLY A 230 25.36 -22.76 74.71
N SER A 231 24.22 -22.12 74.96
CA SER A 231 23.37 -21.61 73.91
C SER A 231 24.14 -20.54 73.12
N ALA A 232 24.30 -20.72 71.81
CA ALA A 232 24.96 -19.87 70.83
C ALA A 232 24.35 -18.45 70.70
N GLY A 233 23.39 -18.10 71.56
CA GLY A 233 22.73 -16.80 71.57
C GLY A 233 21.73 -16.66 70.43
N GLY A 234 20.71 -15.85 70.66
CA GLY A 234 19.77 -15.50 69.61
C GLY A 234 20.46 -14.55 68.64
N HIS A 235 20.26 -14.76 67.35
CA HIS A 235 20.85 -13.93 66.31
C HIS A 235 19.84 -13.67 65.21
N THR A 236 19.92 -12.50 64.58
CA THR A 236 19.09 -12.15 63.42
C THR A 236 19.87 -12.48 62.16
N PRO A 237 19.47 -13.53 61.42
CA PRO A 237 20.14 -13.85 60.18
C PRO A 237 19.82 -12.75 59.15
N THR A 238 20.86 -12.11 58.66
CA THR A 238 20.80 -11.26 57.48
C THR A 238 21.46 -11.97 56.32
N GLY A 239 20.86 -11.87 55.15
CA GLY A 239 21.42 -12.34 53.88
C GLY A 239 21.43 -11.23 52.85
N THR A 240 22.36 -11.32 51.91
CA THR A 240 22.33 -10.53 50.68
C THR A 240 22.22 -11.48 49.50
N GLY A 241 21.60 -11.03 48.42
CA GLY A 241 21.47 -11.77 47.17
C GLY A 241 21.32 -10.83 45.99
N HIS A 242 21.16 -11.39 44.80
CA HIS A 242 20.97 -10.63 43.57
C HIS A 242 19.63 -11.00 42.92
N LEU A 243 18.96 -10.01 42.33
CA LEU A 243 17.81 -10.20 41.45
C LEU A 243 18.25 -9.92 40.02
N THR A 244 18.13 -10.92 39.15
CA THR A 244 18.37 -10.78 37.72
C THR A 244 17.05 -10.58 36.98
N ILE A 245 16.97 -9.53 36.16
CA ILE A 245 15.86 -9.26 35.24
C ILE A 245 16.40 -9.26 33.82
N GLY A 246 15.72 -9.92 32.89
CA GLY A 246 16.19 -10.05 31.52
C GLY A 246 17.28 -11.10 31.35
N GLU A 247 17.38 -11.65 30.14
CA GLU A 247 18.44 -12.59 29.75
C GLU A 247 19.13 -12.19 28.42
N GLY A 248 18.70 -11.10 27.77
CA GLY A 248 19.29 -10.63 26.52
C GLY A 248 20.57 -9.81 26.73
N THR A 249 21.49 -9.78 25.78
CA THR A 249 22.68 -8.89 25.83
C THR A 249 22.45 -7.63 24.97
N PRO A 250 23.21 -6.53 25.19
CA PRO A 250 23.08 -5.31 24.37
C PRO A 250 23.35 -5.51 22.87
N THR A 251 23.98 -6.63 22.50
CA THR A 251 24.39 -6.96 21.12
C THR A 251 23.62 -8.14 20.52
N ASP A 252 23.11 -9.05 21.35
CA ASP A 252 22.50 -10.32 20.90
C ASP A 252 21.02 -10.47 21.29
N SER A 253 20.40 -9.47 21.94
CA SER A 253 18.94 -9.46 22.14
C SER A 253 18.23 -9.47 20.78
N THR A 254 17.48 -10.53 20.49
CA THR A 254 16.74 -10.63 19.23
C THR A 254 15.61 -9.60 19.21
N ALA A 255 15.53 -8.78 18.16
CA ALA A 255 14.36 -7.94 17.96
C ALA A 255 13.13 -8.83 17.73
N PHE A 256 12.11 -8.68 18.56
CA PHE A 256 10.89 -9.48 18.43
C PHE A 256 10.04 -8.95 17.26
N PHE A 257 10.05 -9.69 16.16
CA PHE A 257 9.15 -9.50 15.03
C PHE A 257 8.46 -10.82 14.69
N ASN A 258 7.17 -10.76 14.35
CA ASN A 258 6.43 -11.89 13.81
C ASN A 258 7.12 -12.36 12.50
N PRO A 259 7.14 -13.65 12.13
CA PRO A 259 7.63 -14.05 10.81
C PRO A 259 6.90 -13.30 9.68
N TYR A 260 7.64 -12.70 8.75
CA TYR A 260 7.08 -11.95 7.64
C TYR A 260 7.84 -12.21 6.34
N TYR A 261 7.15 -12.04 5.21
CA TYR A 261 7.77 -11.96 3.89
C TYR A 261 7.90 -10.49 3.50
N GLY A 262 9.12 -10.07 3.18
CA GLY A 262 9.36 -8.72 2.69
C GLY A 262 8.82 -8.53 1.27
N ALA A 263 8.14 -7.40 1.05
CA ALA A 263 7.73 -6.94 -0.26
C ALA A 263 7.85 -5.41 -0.32
N TYR A 264 8.02 -4.87 -1.53
CA TYR A 264 7.84 -3.45 -1.77
C TYR A 264 6.35 -3.17 -1.85
N ILE A 265 5.84 -2.42 -0.87
CA ILE A 265 4.43 -2.13 -0.73
C ILE A 265 4.21 -0.65 -0.94
N TRP A 266 3.20 -0.32 -1.72
CA TRP A 266 2.84 1.03 -2.08
C TRP A 266 1.35 1.27 -1.89
N LYS A 267 0.97 2.45 -1.43
CA LYS A 267 -0.41 2.90 -1.33
C LYS A 267 -0.68 4.00 -2.33
N ARG A 268 -1.79 3.89 -3.05
CA ARG A 268 -2.23 4.96 -3.96
C ARG A 268 -2.80 6.13 -3.16
N THR A 269 -2.38 7.35 -3.46
CA THR A 269 -2.84 8.58 -2.79
C THR A 269 -3.73 9.45 -3.67
N VAL A 270 -3.56 9.40 -4.99
CA VAL A 270 -4.36 10.11 -6.01
C VAL A 270 -4.49 9.27 -7.27
#